data_AF-A0A831LVP9-F1
#
_entry.id   AF-A0A831LVP9-F1
#
_cell.length_a   1.000
_cell.length_b   1.000
_cell.length_c   1.000
_cell.angle_alpha   90.00
_cell.angle_beta   90.00
_cell.angle_gamma   90.00
#
_symmetry.space_group_name_H-M   'P 1'
#
loop_
_entity.id
_entity.type
_entity.pdbx_description
1 polymer ?
#
loop_
_entity_poly.entity_id
_entity_poly.type
_entity_poly.pdbx_seq_one_letter_code
_entity_poly.pdbx_strand_id
1 'polypeptide(L)'
;MEDADKQVFKWKFGRLAIILNIIIIFVALAIGLYFKAPQPYGPVIAGVLILADIPLIWYFRKDYYRTKAWLDVHATPPEKKEDHA
;
A
#
# COMPACT_ATOMS: atom_id res chain seq x y z
N MET A 1 -8.69 12.82 18.44
CA MET A 1 -8.30 11.42 18.23
C MET A 1 -7.71 10.93 19.53
N GLU A 2 -8.37 9.99 20.20
CA GLU A 2 -7.83 9.29 21.36
C GLU A 2 -6.52 8.60 20.98
N ASP A 3 -5.58 8.47 21.92
CA ASP A 3 -4.24 7.92 21.65
C ASP A 3 -4.28 6.47 21.14
N ALA A 4 -5.36 5.75 21.42
CA ALA A 4 -5.63 4.41 20.92
C ALA A 4 -5.85 4.38 19.39
N ASP A 5 -6.63 5.32 18.84
CA ASP A 5 -6.93 5.37 17.41
C ASP A 5 -5.70 5.75 16.57
N LYS A 6 -4.83 6.62 17.10
CA LYS A 6 -3.56 6.98 16.46
C LYS A 6 -2.62 5.80 16.33
N GLN A 7 -2.57 4.92 17.33
CA GLN A 7 -1.74 3.71 17.27
C GLN A 7 -2.27 2.71 16.23
N VAL A 8 -3.57 2.49 16.19
CA VAL A 8 -4.21 1.62 15.19
C VAL A 8 -3.96 2.14 13.77
N PHE A 9 -4.04 3.46 13.58
CA PHE A 9 -3.72 4.09 12.31
C PHE A 9 -2.25 3.90 11.91
N LYS A 10 -1.29 4.16 12.82
CA LYS A 10 0.15 3.97 12.55
C LYS A 10 0.45 2.53 12.14
N TRP A 11 -0.17 1.55 12.78
CA TRP A 11 0.03 0.14 12.45
C TRP A 11 -0.56 -0.22 11.08
N LYS A 12 -1.80 0.20 10.79
CA LYS A 12 -2.44 -0.01 9.48
C LYS A 12 -1.67 0.65 8.34
N PHE A 13 -1.28 1.90 8.52
CA PHE A 13 -0.54 2.66 7.52
C PHE A 13 0.88 2.13 7.33
N GLY A 14 1.55 1.74 8.42
CA GLY A 14 2.87 1.12 8.40
C GLY A 14 2.86 -0.19 7.61
N ARG A 15 1.87 -1.05 7.83
CA ARG A 15 1.69 -2.28 7.03
C ARG A 15 1.51 -1.97 5.54
N LEU A 16 0.72 -0.94 5.22
CA LEU A 16 0.52 -0.51 3.84
C LEU A 16 1.83 -0.06 3.18
N ALA A 17 2.61 0.76 3.89
CA ALA A 17 3.89 1.25 3.42
C ALA A 17 4.88 0.10 3.16
N ILE A 18 4.91 -0.91 4.02
CA ILE A 18 5.74 -2.12 3.84
C ILE A 18 5.36 -2.85 2.54
N ILE A 19 4.06 -3.08 2.30
CA ILE A 19 3.59 -3.78 1.09
C ILE A 19 3.94 -2.98 -0.17
N LEU A 20 3.76 -1.66 -0.15
CA LEU A 20 4.13 -0.80 -1.26
C LEU A 20 5.63 -0.86 -1.56
N ASN A 21 6.47 -0.86 -0.53
CA ASN A 21 7.93 -0.98 -0.71
C ASN A 21 8.32 -2.32 -1.33
N ILE A 22 7.66 -3.42 -0.93
CA ILE A 22 7.89 -4.74 -1.54
C ILE A 22 7.58 -4.69 -3.04
N ILE A 23 6.46 -4.10 -3.44
CA ILE A 23 6.09 -3.93 -4.87
C ILE A 23 7.16 -3.12 -5.60
N ILE A 24 7.61 -2.00 -5.03
CA ILE A 24 8.65 -1.16 -5.65
C ILE A 24 9.96 -1.95 -5.86
N ILE A 25 10.36 -2.75 -4.88
CA ILE A 25 11.57 -3.60 -4.98
C ILE A 25 11.39 -4.66 -6.08
N PHE A 26 10.22 -5.30 -6.17
CA PHE A 26 9.94 -6.30 -7.20
C PHE A 26 9.98 -5.71 -8.60
N VAL A 27 9.37 -4.54 -8.81
CA VAL A 27 9.45 -3.80 -10.09
C VAL A 27 10.89 -3.42 -10.41
N ALA A 28 11.65 -2.90 -9.45
CA ALA A 28 13.04 -2.53 -9.65
C ALA A 28 13.92 -3.73 -10.01
N LEU A 29 13.70 -4.88 -9.36
CA LEU A 29 14.37 -6.14 -9.69
C LEU A 29 13.97 -6.64 -11.09
N ALA A 30 12.69 -6.58 -11.45
CA ALA A 30 12.21 -6.99 -12.76
C ALA A 30 12.91 -6.19 -13.87
N ILE A 31 12.96 -4.87 -13.74
CA ILE A 31 13.65 -3.98 -14.69
C ILE A 31 15.14 -4.28 -14.71
N GLY A 32 15.78 -4.37 -13.54
CA GLY A 32 17.22 -4.64 -13.45
C GLY A 32 17.62 -5.97 -14.10
N LEU A 33 16.85 -7.03 -13.84
CA LEU A 33 17.09 -8.37 -14.40
C LEU A 33 16.76 -8.44 -15.88
N TYR A 34 15.75 -7.71 -16.35
CA TYR A 34 15.43 -7.62 -17.77
C TYR A 34 16.62 -7.14 -18.60
N PHE A 35 17.32 -6.11 -18.14
CA PHE A 35 18.47 -5.53 -18.85
C PHE A 35 19.81 -6.22 -18.57
N LYS A 36 20.01 -6.73 -17.35
CA LYS A 36 21.33 -7.24 -16.90
C LYS A 36 21.50 -8.75 -17.03
N ALA A 37 20.42 -9.53 -17.02
CA ALA A 37 20.53 -10.98 -17.01
C ALA A 37 20.80 -11.53 -18.42
N PRO A 38 21.59 -12.62 -18.53
CA PRO A 38 21.86 -13.26 -19.81
C PRO A 38 20.57 -13.78 -20.47
N GLN A 39 20.45 -13.54 -21.77
CA GLN A 39 19.34 -14.06 -22.58
C GLN A 39 19.44 -15.59 -22.65
N PRO A 40 18.31 -16.33 -22.58
CA PRO A 40 16.91 -15.86 -22.61
C PRO A 40 16.26 -15.66 -21.22
N TYR A 41 17.02 -15.78 -20.13
CA TYR A 41 16.44 -15.86 -18.77
C TYR A 41 15.95 -14.52 -18.23
N GLY A 42 16.56 -13.40 -18.63
CA GLY A 42 16.19 -12.05 -18.16
C GLY A 42 14.72 -11.71 -18.37
N PRO A 43 14.19 -11.80 -19.61
CA PRO A 43 12.79 -11.54 -19.89
C PRO A 43 11.83 -12.47 -19.12
N VAL A 44 12.20 -13.75 -18.96
CA VAL A 44 11.38 -14.73 -18.23
C VAL A 44 11.29 -14.38 -16.75
N ILE A 45 12.42 -14.10 -16.11
CA ILE A 45 12.45 -13.76 -14.68
C ILE A 45 11.74 -12.43 -14.42
N ALA A 46 11.96 -11.43 -15.28
CA ALA A 46 11.24 -10.15 -15.20
C ALA A 46 9.73 -10.33 -15.34
N GLY A 47 9.28 -11.17 -16.28
CA GLY A 47 7.87 -11.50 -16.47
C GLY A 47 7.24 -12.16 -15.24
N VAL A 48 7.95 -13.09 -14.59
CA VAL A 48 7.49 -13.75 -13.35
C VAL A 48 7.39 -12.76 -12.19
N LEU A 49 8.37 -11.86 -12.03
CA LEU A 49 8.33 -10.84 -10.98
C LEU A 49 7.15 -9.87 -11.16
N ILE A 50 6.92 -9.40 -12.40
CA ILE A 50 5.78 -8.54 -12.72
C ILE A 50 4.45 -9.28 -12.46
N LEU A 51 4.35 -10.56 -12.84
CA LEU A 51 3.16 -11.37 -12.57
C LEU A 51 2.90 -11.54 -11.07
N ALA A 52 3.95 -11.68 -10.26
CA ALA A 52 3.84 -11.76 -8.81
C ALA A 52 3.41 -10.42 -8.18
N ASP A 53 3.73 -9.28 -8.80
CA ASP A 53 3.29 -7.96 -8.33
C ASP A 53 1.80 -7.71 -8.53
N ILE A 54 1.17 -8.28 -9.56
CA ILE A 54 -0.28 -8.08 -9.84
C ILE A 54 -1.17 -8.37 -8.60
N PRO A 55 -1.10 -9.54 -7.96
CA PRO A 55 -1.89 -9.83 -6.77
C PRO A 55 -1.50 -8.94 -5.57
N LEU A 56 -0.22 -8.58 -5.43
CA LEU A 56 0.25 -7.68 -4.37
C LEU A 56 -0.35 -6.27 -4.52
N ILE A 57 -0.33 -5.72 -5.73
CA ILE A 57 -0.94 -4.43 -6.06
C ILE A 57 -2.44 -4.47 -5.78
N TRP A 58 -3.12 -5.56 -6.16
CA TRP A 58 -4.55 -5.71 -5.89
C TRP A 58 -4.86 -5.76 -4.39
N TYR A 59 -4.07 -6.52 -3.63
CA TYR A 59 -4.16 -6.59 -2.17
C TYR A 59 -3.91 -5.23 -1.51
N PHE A 60 -2.83 -4.55 -1.91
CA PHE A 60 -2.49 -3.21 -1.44
C PHE A 60 -3.63 -2.23 -1.71
N ARG A 61 -4.19 -2.24 -2.93
CA ARG A 61 -5.27 -1.36 -3.33
C ARG A 61 -6.52 -1.58 -2.48
N LYS A 62 -6.89 -2.84 -2.21
CA LYS A 62 -8.03 -3.17 -1.34
C LYS A 62 -7.82 -2.67 0.10
N ASP A 63 -6.64 -2.91 0.67
CA ASP A 63 -6.34 -2.51 2.05
C ASP A 63 -6.18 -0.98 2.18
N TYR A 64 -5.68 -0.32 1.13
CA TYR A 64 -5.64 1.14 1.01
C TYR A 64 -7.02 1.76 1.06
N TYR A 65 -7.96 1.30 0.21
CA TYR A 65 -9.32 1.85 0.21
C TYR A 65 -10.04 1.62 1.52
N ARG A 66 -9.84 0.45 2.15
CA ARG A 66 -10.40 0.14 3.48
C ARG A 66 -9.85 1.08 4.55
N THR A 67 -8.53 1.34 4.53
CA THR A 67 -7.89 2.24 5.49
C THR A 67 -8.29 3.70 5.25
N LYS A 68 -8.42 4.11 3.98
CA LYS A 68 -8.92 5.43 3.59
C LYS A 68 -10.36 5.65 4.04
N ALA A 69 -11.24 4.68 3.82
CA ALA A 69 -12.64 4.76 4.27
C ALA A 69 -12.75 4.84 5.79
N TRP A 70 -11.92 4.09 6.53
CA TRP A 70 -11.85 4.22 7.98
C TRP A 70 -11.39 5.63 8.40
N LEU A 71 -10.37 6.18 7.74
CA LEU A 71 -9.87 7.52 8.02
C LEU A 71 -10.93 8.59 7.75
N ASP A 72 -11.69 8.48 6.67
CA ASP A 72 -12.74 9.45 6.31
C ASP A 72 -13.81 9.57 7.40
N VAL A 73 -14.21 8.42 7.97
CA VAL A 73 -15.19 8.34 9.07
C VAL A 73 -14.62 8.91 10.38
N HIS A 74 -13.32 8.73 10.66
CA HIS A 74 -12.72 9.07 11.96
C HIS A 74 -11.90 10.37 11.96
N ALA A 75 -11.65 10.97 10.80
CA ALA A 75 -10.91 12.23 10.66
C ALA A 75 -11.84 13.45 10.57
N THR A 76 -13.13 13.26 10.30
CA THR A 76 -14.12 14.34 10.34
C THR A 76 -14.45 14.63 11.80
N PRO A 77 -14.08 15.80 12.36
CA PRO A 77 -14.49 16.17 13.70
C PRO A 77 -16.02 16.24 13.72
N PRO A 78 -16.70 15.82 14.82
CA PRO A 78 -18.12 16.12 14.95
C PRO A 78 -18.28 17.62 14.81
N GLU A 79 -19.04 18.04 13.80
CA GLU A 79 -19.48 19.43 13.65
C GLU A 79 -20.01 19.86 15.02
N LYS A 80 -19.32 20.82 15.62
CA LYS A 80 -19.68 21.37 16.91
C LYS A 80 -21.07 21.96 16.69
N LYS A 81 -22.13 21.25 17.07
CA LYS A 81 -23.45 21.83 17.19
C LYS A 81 -23.31 22.89 18.27
N GLU A 82 -23.09 24.12 17.84
CA GLU A 82 -23.19 25.28 18.69
C GLU A 82 -24.66 25.39 19.08
N ASP A 83 -25.00 24.77 20.21
CA ASP A 83 -26.19 25.11 20.99
C ASP A 83 -25.96 26.55 21.49
N HIS A 84 -26.37 27.51 20.66
CA HIS A 84 -26.70 28.85 21.13
C HIS A 84 -28.12 28.78 21.68
N ALA A 85 -28.23 28.58 22.99
CA ALA A 85 -29.45 28.73 23.79
C ALA A 85 -29.33 29.98 24.66
#